data_AF-B4LGP5-F1
#
_entry.id   AF-B4LGP5-F1
#
_cell.length_a   1.000
_cell.length_b   1.000
_cell.length_c   1.000
_cell.angle_alpha   90.00
_cell.angle_beta   90.00
_cell.angle_gamma   90.00
#
_symmetry.space_group_name_H-M   'P 1'
#
loop_
_entity.id
_entity.type
_entity.pdbx_description
1 polymer ?
#
loop_
_entity_poly.entity_id
_entity_poly.type
_entity_poly.pdbx_seq_one_letter_code
_entity_poly.pdbx_strand_id
1 'polypeptide(L)'
;MTSPTSEDIEDQLDNFIIRKPREQVNTYAAARKETKDGQQIHEHIPLLVNDILGSSPDPDDKGVFTVFNPTTLKYRTCLVYGFVAGRGVHNKSFYKYIIDDGTGTMEFSIYVKPKESELIKRLYNEANSLVGTAGLQYERVSASMVRLLGKALEYIDGSVILPGNNVLLYGRPNRFRDKNVFDVISFTVDNEKSRKLEIAFNDNLIDYYQSHGAT
;
A
#
# COMPACT_ATOMS: atom_id res chain seq x y z
N MET A 1 -38.56 4.77 24.88
CA MET A 1 -38.06 4.36 23.55
C MET A 1 -36.68 4.93 23.38
N THR A 2 -35.65 4.18 23.78
CA THR A 2 -34.24 4.55 23.61
C THR A 2 -33.70 3.75 22.43
N SER A 3 -33.21 4.44 21.40
CA SER A 3 -32.61 3.80 20.23
C SER A 3 -31.42 2.94 20.65
N PRO A 4 -31.28 1.70 20.16
CA PRO A 4 -30.03 0.97 20.35
C PRO A 4 -28.96 1.66 19.50
N THR A 5 -27.99 2.28 20.16
CA THR A 5 -26.75 2.71 19.51
C THR A 5 -26.08 1.47 18.92
N SER A 6 -26.02 1.45 17.59
CA SER A 6 -25.35 0.44 16.79
C SER A 6 -23.83 0.55 17.00
N GLU A 7 -23.32 -0.02 18.08
CA GLU A 7 -21.88 -0.26 18.21
C GLU A 7 -21.49 -1.36 17.24
N ASP A 8 -20.74 -0.98 16.20
CA ASP A 8 -20.14 -1.90 15.25
C ASP A 8 -19.12 -2.76 16.02
N ILE A 9 -19.17 -4.09 15.84
CA ILE A 9 -18.20 -4.99 16.49
C ILE A 9 -16.77 -4.64 16.06
N GLU A 10 -16.61 -4.03 14.89
CA GLU A 10 -15.33 -3.54 14.39
C GLU A 10 -14.68 -2.49 15.28
N ASP A 11 -15.49 -1.65 15.90
CA ASP A 11 -15.02 -0.65 16.88
C ASP A 11 -14.58 -1.33 18.19
N GLN A 12 -14.98 -2.58 18.42
CA GLN A 12 -14.66 -3.39 19.59
C GLN A 12 -13.61 -4.47 19.32
N LEU A 13 -13.18 -4.67 18.06
CA LEU A 13 -12.16 -5.66 17.68
C LEU A 13 -10.75 -5.15 17.99
N ASP A 14 -10.45 -5.05 19.28
CA ASP A 14 -9.13 -4.79 19.88
C ASP A 14 -8.08 -5.90 19.58
N ASN A 15 -8.36 -6.85 18.68
CA ASN A 15 -7.45 -7.95 18.32
C ASN A 15 -7.01 -7.94 16.85
N PHE A 16 -7.63 -7.11 15.99
CA PHE A 16 -7.07 -6.77 14.67
C PHE A 16 -6.27 -5.46 14.72
N ILE A 17 -5.64 -5.19 15.85
CA ILE A 17 -4.84 -3.99 16.00
C ILE A 17 -3.59 -4.07 15.12
N ILE A 18 -3.66 -3.48 13.93
CA ILE A 18 -2.57 -2.58 13.54
C ILE A 18 -2.64 -1.47 14.58
N ARG A 19 -1.90 -1.61 15.69
CA ARG A 19 -1.77 -0.56 16.71
C ARG A 19 -1.24 0.65 15.96
N LYS A 20 -2.10 1.62 15.64
CA LYS A 20 -1.63 3.01 15.53
C LYS A 20 -1.01 3.29 16.90
N PRO A 21 0.32 3.47 16.99
CA PRO A 21 0.97 3.64 18.27
C PRO A 21 0.31 4.84 18.96
N ARG A 22 -0.28 4.61 20.14
CA ARG A 22 -1.03 5.63 20.89
C ARG A 22 -0.15 6.79 21.38
N GLU A 23 1.16 6.71 21.15
CA GLU A 23 2.18 7.68 21.56
C GLU A 23 3.26 7.90 20.49
N GLN A 24 2.93 7.79 19.20
CA GLN A 24 3.80 8.42 18.20
C GLN A 24 3.45 9.90 18.13
N VAL A 25 4.41 10.75 18.53
CA VAL A 25 4.49 12.12 18.03
C VAL A 25 4.10 12.08 16.56
N ASN A 26 3.25 13.01 16.10
CA ASN A 26 2.67 13.06 14.74
C ASN A 26 3.69 13.09 13.57
N THR A 27 4.96 12.81 13.84
CA THR A 27 6.04 12.68 12.87
C THR A 27 6.10 11.23 12.41
N TYR A 28 5.78 10.99 11.14
CA TYR A 28 6.06 9.71 10.49
C TYR A 28 7.56 9.39 10.61
N ALA A 29 7.89 8.20 11.11
CA ALA A 29 9.25 7.69 11.12
C ALA A 29 9.32 6.46 10.21
N ALA A 30 10.05 6.58 9.11
CA ALA A 30 10.31 5.44 8.23
C ALA A 30 10.95 4.28 9.01
N ALA A 31 10.54 3.06 8.70
CA ALA A 31 11.18 1.88 9.26
C ALA A 31 12.62 1.80 8.72
N ARG A 32 13.57 1.43 9.59
CA ARG A 32 14.99 1.32 9.21
C ARG A 32 15.53 -0.01 9.68
N LYS A 33 16.36 -0.61 8.83
CA LYS A 33 17.16 -1.78 9.17
C LYS A 33 18.64 -1.42 9.09
N GLU A 34 19.35 -1.63 10.17
CA GLU A 34 20.80 -1.49 10.20
C GLU A 34 21.45 -2.77 9.65
N THR A 35 22.37 -2.63 8.70
CA THR A 35 23.20 -3.73 8.22
C THR A 35 24.29 -4.06 9.25
N LYS A 36 24.99 -5.18 9.06
CA LYS A 36 26.12 -5.56 9.92
C LYS A 36 27.25 -4.53 9.90
N ASP A 37 27.31 -3.72 8.85
CA ASP A 37 28.35 -2.71 8.62
C ASP A 37 27.89 -1.31 9.07
N GLY A 38 26.77 -1.21 9.80
CA GLY A 38 26.24 0.06 10.34
C GLY A 38 25.46 0.91 9.33
N GLN A 39 25.17 0.39 8.15
CA GLN A 39 24.43 1.12 7.12
C GLN A 39 22.92 1.04 7.35
N GLN A 40 22.23 2.18 7.23
CA GLN A 40 20.76 2.22 7.35
C GLN A 40 20.10 1.98 5.99
N ILE A 41 19.29 0.92 5.90
CA ILE A 41 18.39 0.66 4.78
C ILE A 41 16.98 1.07 5.21
N HIS A 42 16.41 2.01 4.49
CA HIS A 42 15.09 2.55 4.79
C HIS A 42 13.98 1.73 4.10
N GLU A 43 12.84 1.63 4.77
CA GLU A 43 11.65 0.96 4.29
C GLU A 43 10.44 1.86 4.48
N HIS A 44 9.42 1.68 3.63
CA HIS A 44 8.16 2.42 3.63
C HIS A 44 8.25 3.92 3.33
N ILE A 45 9.38 4.42 2.82
CA ILE A 45 9.60 5.86 2.63
C ILE A 45 8.69 6.46 1.55
N PRO A 46 8.12 7.66 1.74
CA PRO A 46 7.38 8.33 0.66
C PRO A 46 8.37 8.84 -0.39
N LEU A 47 8.11 8.56 -1.67
CA LEU A 47 8.93 9.06 -2.79
C LEU A 47 8.04 9.53 -3.95
N LEU A 48 8.55 10.52 -4.68
CA LEU A 48 8.03 10.89 -5.99
C LEU A 48 8.49 9.88 -7.05
N VAL A 49 7.71 9.76 -8.13
CA VAL A 49 8.02 8.89 -9.26
C VAL A 49 9.36 9.29 -9.88
N ASN A 50 9.64 10.59 -10.04
CA ASN A 50 10.91 11.06 -10.59
C ASN A 50 12.13 10.59 -9.77
N ASP A 51 12.03 10.59 -8.45
CA ASP A 51 13.11 10.15 -7.57
C ASP A 51 13.35 8.63 -7.69
N ILE A 52 12.29 7.85 -7.88
CA ILE A 52 12.42 6.42 -8.16
C ILE A 52 13.05 6.20 -9.55
N LEU A 53 12.65 6.98 -10.56
CA LEU A 53 13.24 6.90 -11.89
C LEU A 53 14.73 7.29 -11.90
N GLY A 54 15.14 8.25 -11.07
CA GLY A 54 16.53 8.66 -10.86
C GLY A 54 17.33 7.71 -9.95
N SER A 55 16.67 6.80 -9.23
CA SER A 55 17.33 5.89 -8.31
C SER A 55 18.14 4.80 -9.02
N SER A 56 19.19 4.29 -8.36
CA SER A 56 20.05 3.24 -8.91
C SER A 56 20.12 2.03 -7.99
N PRO A 57 20.13 0.79 -8.53
CA PRO A 57 20.35 -0.39 -7.71
C PRO A 57 21.67 -0.30 -6.95
N ASP A 58 21.65 -0.71 -5.69
CA ASP A 58 22.85 -0.81 -4.90
C ASP A 58 23.74 -1.98 -5.38
N PRO A 59 25.06 -1.78 -5.58
CA PRO A 59 25.95 -2.83 -6.07
C PRO A 59 26.16 -3.96 -5.05
N ASP A 60 26.06 -3.64 -3.75
CA ASP A 60 26.41 -4.55 -2.66
C ASP A 60 25.17 -5.25 -2.07
N ASP A 61 24.02 -4.58 -2.08
CA ASP A 61 22.78 -5.08 -1.49
C ASP A 61 21.67 -5.37 -2.52
N LYS A 62 21.41 -6.67 -2.75
CA LYS A 62 20.33 -7.09 -3.66
C LYS A 62 18.97 -6.54 -3.24
N GLY A 63 18.33 -5.83 -4.18
CA GLY A 63 17.00 -5.26 -4.02
C GLY A 63 16.97 -3.99 -3.18
N VAL A 64 18.13 -3.39 -2.89
CA VAL A 64 18.25 -2.04 -2.34
C VAL A 64 18.55 -1.08 -3.47
N PHE A 65 18.01 0.12 -3.37
CA PHE A 65 18.21 1.22 -4.31
C PHE A 65 18.75 2.44 -3.57
N THR A 66 19.44 3.29 -4.32
CA THR A 66 20.03 4.54 -3.86
C THR A 66 19.32 5.73 -4.49
N VAL A 67 19.03 6.76 -3.70
CA VAL A 67 18.31 7.99 -4.13
C VAL A 67 18.93 9.24 -3.47
N PHE A 68 18.55 10.43 -3.93
CA PHE A 68 19.00 11.75 -3.43
C PHE A 68 20.50 12.06 -3.55
N ASN A 69 21.07 11.96 -4.76
CA ASN A 69 22.45 12.38 -5.02
C ASN A 69 22.64 13.90 -4.71
N PRO A 70 23.64 14.34 -3.91
CA PRO A 70 24.80 13.63 -3.35
C PRO A 70 24.62 12.99 -1.97
N THR A 71 23.51 13.25 -1.27
CA THR A 71 23.18 12.62 0.01
C THR A 71 22.56 11.23 -0.24
N THR A 72 23.39 10.28 -0.68
CA THR A 72 22.93 8.94 -1.10
C THR A 72 22.18 8.21 0.03
N LEU A 73 20.87 8.07 -0.12
CA LEU A 73 20.01 7.30 0.77
C LEU A 73 19.76 5.91 0.21
N LYS A 74 19.94 4.87 1.04
CA LYS A 74 19.61 3.48 0.68
C LYS A 74 18.20 3.10 1.14
N TYR A 75 17.39 2.55 0.23
CA TYR A 75 16.04 2.10 0.54
C TYR A 75 15.68 0.79 -0.16
N ARG A 76 14.73 0.04 0.40
CA ARG A 76 14.25 -1.23 -0.16
C ARG A 76 12.80 -1.16 -0.61
N THR A 77 11.97 -0.43 0.13
CA THR A 77 10.54 -0.27 -0.17
C THR A 77 10.13 1.18 0.01
N CYS A 78 9.16 1.62 -0.78
CA CYS A 78 8.64 2.98 -0.72
C CYS A 78 7.12 3.03 -0.93
N LEU A 79 6.56 4.18 -0.62
CA LEU A 79 5.18 4.57 -0.86
C LEU A 79 5.15 5.58 -2.01
N VAL A 80 4.21 5.40 -2.94
CA VAL A 80 3.99 6.31 -4.07
C VAL A 80 2.51 6.59 -4.17
N TYR A 81 2.13 7.87 -4.22
CA TYR A 81 0.78 8.29 -4.53
C TYR A 81 0.73 8.92 -5.92
N GLY A 82 -0.27 8.58 -6.72
CA GLY A 82 -0.40 9.17 -8.04
C GLY A 82 -1.63 8.69 -8.80
N PHE A 83 -1.81 9.26 -9.97
CA PHE A 83 -2.89 8.99 -10.89
C PHE A 83 -2.55 7.84 -11.84
N VAL A 84 -3.49 6.94 -12.08
CA VAL A 84 -3.33 5.85 -13.05
C VAL A 84 -3.59 6.38 -14.46
N ALA A 85 -2.51 6.70 -15.15
CA ALA A 85 -2.54 7.28 -16.50
C ALA A 85 -2.92 6.26 -17.59
N GLY A 86 -2.70 4.97 -17.36
CA GLY A 86 -2.99 3.95 -18.37
C GLY A 86 -2.80 2.51 -17.92
N ARG A 87 -3.17 1.60 -18.82
CA ARG A 87 -2.95 0.15 -18.65
C ARG A 87 -1.74 -0.29 -19.46
N GLY A 88 -0.93 -1.15 -18.86
CA GLY A 88 0.09 -1.92 -19.56
C GLY A 88 -0.46 -3.27 -20.03
N VAL A 89 0.44 -4.17 -20.40
CA VAL A 89 0.08 -5.54 -20.81
C VAL A 89 -0.21 -6.38 -19.57
N HIS A 90 -1.47 -6.72 -19.35
CA HIS A 90 -1.91 -7.68 -18.34
C HIS A 90 -1.66 -9.12 -18.81
N ASN A 91 -1.40 -10.03 -17.87
CA ASN A 91 -1.43 -11.46 -18.13
C ASN A 91 -1.97 -12.24 -16.91
N LYS A 92 -1.93 -13.57 -16.97
CA LYS A 92 -2.45 -14.44 -15.90
C LYS A 92 -1.71 -14.32 -14.56
N SER A 93 -0.50 -13.76 -14.56
CA SER A 93 0.39 -13.69 -13.40
C SER A 93 0.49 -12.29 -12.80
N PHE A 94 0.18 -11.24 -13.57
CA PHE A 94 0.21 -9.87 -13.06
C PHE A 94 -0.67 -8.91 -13.86
N TYR A 95 -1.08 -7.85 -13.18
CA TYR A 95 -1.65 -6.65 -13.78
C TYR A 95 -0.57 -5.58 -13.90
N LYS A 96 -0.52 -4.86 -15.03
CA LYS A 96 0.43 -3.79 -15.26
C LYS A 96 -0.29 -2.48 -15.58
N TYR A 97 0.19 -1.40 -15.00
CA TYR A 97 -0.38 -0.06 -15.13
C TYR A 97 0.73 0.99 -15.22
N ILE A 98 0.34 2.21 -15.56
CA ILE A 98 1.23 3.38 -15.58
C ILE A 98 0.72 4.37 -14.53
N ILE A 99 1.59 4.78 -13.62
CA ILE A 99 1.34 5.83 -12.63
C ILE A 99 1.99 7.14 -13.07
N ASP A 100 1.32 8.26 -12.81
CA ASP A 100 1.79 9.62 -13.00
C ASP A 100 1.47 10.43 -11.74
N ASP A 101 2.48 11.00 -11.10
CA ASP A 101 2.33 11.86 -9.91
C ASP A 101 2.60 13.35 -10.22
N GLY A 102 2.73 13.71 -11.50
CA GLY A 102 3.10 15.04 -11.97
C GLY A 102 4.61 15.30 -12.04
N THR A 103 5.44 14.42 -11.47
CA THR A 103 6.91 14.52 -11.51
C THR A 103 7.54 13.57 -12.52
N GLY A 104 6.86 12.48 -12.83
CA GLY A 104 7.25 11.52 -13.84
C GLY A 104 6.20 10.44 -14.02
N THR A 105 6.44 9.55 -14.99
CA THR A 105 5.57 8.41 -15.27
C THR A 105 6.33 7.10 -15.16
N MET A 106 5.77 6.10 -14.48
CA MET A 106 6.42 4.80 -14.27
C MET A 106 5.45 3.63 -14.44
N GLU A 107 5.95 2.51 -14.96
CA GLU A 107 5.19 1.26 -14.96
C GLU A 107 5.19 0.62 -13.56
N PHE A 108 4.01 0.21 -13.09
CA PHE A 108 3.89 -0.62 -11.90
C PHE A 108 3.15 -1.93 -12.19
N SER A 109 3.54 -2.98 -11.46
CA SER A 109 3.00 -4.33 -11.61
C SER A 109 2.43 -4.85 -10.29
N ILE A 110 1.22 -5.40 -10.33
CA ILE A 110 0.58 -6.09 -9.21
C ILE A 110 0.49 -7.56 -9.57
N TYR A 111 1.22 -8.40 -8.84
CA TYR A 111 1.17 -9.85 -9.05
C TYR A 111 -0.14 -10.45 -8.57
N VAL A 112 -0.70 -11.34 -9.37
CA VAL A 112 -1.89 -12.12 -9.00
C VAL A 112 -1.51 -13.06 -7.86
N LYS A 113 -2.31 -13.06 -6.79
CA LYS A 113 -2.14 -13.91 -5.61
C LYS A 113 -3.27 -14.95 -5.56
N PRO A 114 -3.24 -15.99 -6.43
CA PRO A 114 -4.39 -16.87 -6.62
C PRO A 114 -4.71 -17.69 -5.37
N LYS A 115 -3.69 -18.10 -4.60
CA LYS A 115 -3.87 -18.87 -3.36
C LYS A 115 -4.53 -18.02 -2.28
N GLU A 116 -4.05 -16.80 -2.11
CA GLU A 116 -4.60 -15.82 -1.17
C GLU A 116 -6.02 -15.42 -1.55
N SER A 117 -6.27 -15.19 -2.85
CA SER A 117 -7.62 -14.91 -3.38
C SER A 117 -8.58 -16.07 -3.13
N GLU A 118 -8.15 -17.31 -3.37
CA GLU A 118 -8.96 -18.48 -3.09
C GLU A 118 -9.24 -18.66 -1.60
N LEU A 119 -8.23 -18.47 -0.75
CA LEU A 119 -8.38 -18.55 0.70
C LEU A 119 -9.38 -17.52 1.22
N ILE A 120 -9.24 -16.25 0.81
CA ILE A 120 -10.14 -15.18 1.25
C ILE A 120 -11.56 -15.43 0.71
N LYS A 121 -11.73 -15.90 -0.52
CA LYS A 121 -13.05 -16.26 -1.07
C LYS A 121 -13.72 -17.39 -0.30
N ARG A 122 -12.96 -18.42 0.09
CA ARG A 122 -13.50 -19.54 0.89
C ARG A 122 -13.97 -19.03 2.25
N LEU A 123 -13.16 -18.25 2.95
CA LEU A 123 -13.51 -17.63 4.23
C LEU A 123 -14.72 -16.69 4.11
N TYR A 124 -14.78 -15.91 3.01
CA TYR A 124 -15.89 -15.00 2.74
C TYR A 124 -17.19 -15.78 2.57
N ASN A 125 -17.17 -16.86 1.76
CA ASN A 125 -18.34 -17.70 1.53
C ASN A 125 -18.80 -18.41 2.80
N GLU A 126 -17.87 -18.89 3.61
CA GLU A 126 -18.15 -19.51 4.91
C GLU A 126 -18.80 -18.49 5.87
N ALA A 127 -18.19 -17.32 6.06
CA ALA A 127 -18.77 -16.26 6.87
C ALA A 127 -20.16 -15.84 6.36
N ASN A 128 -20.33 -15.70 5.05
CA ASN A 128 -21.60 -15.31 4.45
C ASN A 128 -22.69 -16.39 4.64
N SER A 129 -22.33 -17.67 4.68
CA SER A 129 -23.27 -18.77 4.96
C SER A 129 -23.77 -18.80 6.41
N LEU A 130 -23.00 -18.22 7.34
CA LEU A 130 -23.35 -18.12 8.76
C LEU A 130 -24.25 -16.92 9.05
N VAL A 131 -24.29 -15.93 8.15
CA VAL A 131 -25.23 -14.79 8.24
C VAL A 131 -26.66 -15.31 8.08
N GLY A 132 -27.47 -15.12 9.13
CA GLY A 132 -28.89 -15.51 9.15
C GLY A 132 -29.17 -16.98 9.47
N THR A 133 -28.14 -17.84 9.60
CA THR A 133 -28.31 -19.26 9.95
C THR A 133 -27.78 -19.59 11.35
N ALA A 134 -26.70 -18.95 11.77
CA ALA A 134 -26.22 -18.99 13.13
C ALA A 134 -26.95 -17.92 13.95
N GLY A 135 -27.51 -18.28 15.11
CA GLY A 135 -28.34 -17.37 15.91
C GLY A 135 -27.72 -15.98 16.15
N LEU A 136 -28.54 -15.01 16.58
CA LEU A 136 -28.25 -13.55 16.68
C LEU A 136 -26.83 -13.13 17.14
N GLN A 137 -26.16 -13.93 17.97
CA GLN A 137 -24.80 -13.67 18.46
C GLN A 137 -23.72 -13.83 17.37
N TYR A 138 -23.87 -14.80 16.46
CA TYR A 138 -22.90 -15.07 15.39
C TYR A 138 -23.15 -14.23 14.14
N GLU A 139 -24.37 -13.71 13.97
CA GLU A 139 -24.75 -12.89 12.83
C GLU A 139 -23.90 -11.62 12.73
N ARG A 140 -23.69 -10.91 13.85
CA ARG A 140 -22.88 -9.68 13.87
C ARG A 140 -21.41 -9.96 13.54
N VAL A 141 -20.84 -11.02 14.10
CA VAL A 141 -19.44 -11.42 13.84
C VAL A 141 -19.27 -11.84 12.39
N SER A 142 -20.19 -12.64 11.87
CA SER A 142 -20.17 -13.11 10.49
C SER A 142 -20.34 -11.95 9.50
N ALA A 143 -21.22 -10.99 9.78
CA ALA A 143 -21.35 -9.78 8.97
C ALA A 143 -20.07 -8.93 8.94
N SER A 144 -19.43 -8.77 10.11
CA SER A 144 -18.14 -8.06 10.21
C SER A 144 -17.04 -8.78 9.41
N MET A 145 -16.97 -10.11 9.52
CA MET A 145 -16.03 -10.94 8.76
C MET A 145 -16.28 -10.83 7.25
N VAL A 146 -17.54 -10.88 6.80
CA VAL A 146 -17.92 -10.69 5.38
C VAL A 146 -17.39 -9.34 4.88
N ARG A 147 -17.59 -8.26 5.63
CA ARG A 147 -17.13 -6.93 5.22
C ARG A 147 -15.60 -6.83 5.18
N LEU A 148 -14.90 -7.33 6.20
CA LEU A 148 -13.43 -7.34 6.25
C LEU A 148 -12.81 -8.19 5.13
N LEU A 149 -13.36 -9.38 4.87
CA LEU A 149 -12.90 -10.27 3.81
C LEU A 149 -13.21 -9.71 2.41
N GLY A 150 -14.37 -9.06 2.25
CA GLY A 150 -14.70 -8.32 1.03
C GLY A 150 -13.69 -7.20 0.76
N LYS A 151 -13.34 -6.42 1.78
CA LYS A 151 -12.29 -5.40 1.68
C LYS A 151 -10.92 -6.01 1.38
N ALA A 152 -10.57 -7.13 2.02
CA ALA A 152 -9.31 -7.82 1.74
C ALA A 152 -9.22 -8.27 0.27
N LEU A 153 -10.31 -8.72 -0.35
CA LEU A 153 -10.34 -9.04 -1.78
C LEU A 153 -10.04 -7.82 -2.65
N GLU A 154 -10.64 -6.67 -2.35
CA GLU A 154 -10.39 -5.41 -3.07
C GLU A 154 -8.91 -4.99 -3.01
N TYR A 155 -8.23 -5.23 -1.89
CA TYR A 155 -6.82 -4.86 -1.70
C TYR A 155 -5.81 -5.81 -2.36
N ILE A 156 -6.23 -7.01 -2.78
CA ILE A 156 -5.34 -7.97 -3.45
C ILE A 156 -5.65 -8.13 -4.94
N ASP A 157 -6.85 -7.76 -5.37
CA ASP A 157 -7.26 -7.87 -6.77
C ASP A 157 -6.86 -6.61 -7.54
N GLY A 158 -5.68 -6.65 -8.16
CA GLY A 158 -5.19 -5.55 -8.98
C GLY A 158 -6.11 -5.18 -10.16
N SER A 159 -7.05 -6.04 -10.57
CA SER A 159 -7.95 -5.76 -11.69
C SER A 159 -8.96 -4.64 -11.41
N VAL A 160 -9.20 -4.32 -10.14
CA VAL A 160 -10.12 -3.25 -9.72
C VAL A 160 -9.59 -1.86 -10.07
N ILE A 161 -8.29 -1.72 -10.35
CA ILE A 161 -7.68 -0.45 -10.74
C ILE A 161 -8.07 -0.11 -12.18
N LEU A 162 -8.65 1.08 -12.35
CA LEU A 162 -9.02 1.66 -13.64
C LEU A 162 -8.15 2.88 -13.96
N PRO A 163 -7.83 3.13 -15.25
CA PRO A 163 -7.33 4.44 -15.66
C PRO A 163 -8.28 5.53 -15.19
N GLY A 164 -7.75 6.62 -14.64
CA GLY A 164 -8.57 7.64 -14.00
C GLY A 164 -8.58 7.58 -12.47
N ASN A 165 -8.18 6.46 -11.86
CA ASN A 165 -8.13 6.37 -10.39
C ASN A 165 -6.85 7.01 -9.85
N ASN A 166 -6.93 7.55 -8.64
CA ASN A 166 -5.73 7.77 -7.83
C ASN A 166 -5.44 6.52 -7.02
N VAL A 167 -4.17 6.24 -6.78
CA VAL A 167 -3.73 5.07 -6.02
C VAL A 167 -2.60 5.45 -5.08
N LEU A 168 -2.62 4.89 -3.88
CA LEU A 168 -1.45 4.78 -3.02
C LEU A 168 -0.87 3.38 -3.19
N LEU A 169 0.39 3.31 -3.59
CA LEU A 169 1.12 2.07 -3.81
C LEU A 169 2.18 1.90 -2.74
N TYR A 170 2.24 0.71 -2.14
CA TYR A 170 3.37 0.26 -1.36
C TYR A 170 4.09 -0.85 -2.13
N GLY A 171 5.38 -0.70 -2.34
CA GLY A 171 6.11 -1.64 -3.16
C GLY A 171 7.61 -1.46 -3.12
N ARG A 172 8.27 -2.12 -4.06
CA ARG A 172 9.71 -2.08 -4.23
C ARG A 172 10.07 -1.62 -5.64
N PRO A 173 11.07 -0.76 -5.80
CA PRO A 173 11.66 -0.53 -7.10
C PRO A 173 12.31 -1.81 -7.63
N ASN A 174 12.32 -1.95 -8.95
CA ASN A 174 12.97 -3.04 -9.66
C ASN A 174 13.55 -2.48 -10.97
N ARG A 175 14.60 -3.10 -11.51
CA ARG A 175 15.21 -2.69 -12.77
C ARG A 175 15.02 -3.77 -13.82
N PHE A 176 14.32 -3.44 -14.89
CA PHE A 176 14.07 -4.35 -16.01
C PHE A 176 14.42 -3.68 -17.33
N ARG A 177 15.36 -4.27 -18.09
CA ARG A 177 15.86 -3.73 -19.37
C ARG A 177 16.25 -2.25 -19.28
N ASP A 178 17.05 -1.92 -18.27
CA ASP A 178 17.53 -0.55 -17.98
C ASP A 178 16.46 0.48 -17.63
N LYS A 179 15.23 0.05 -17.37
CA LYS A 179 14.16 0.91 -16.85
C LYS A 179 13.84 0.54 -15.41
N ASN A 180 13.70 1.57 -14.57
CA ASN A 180 13.11 1.39 -13.25
C ASN A 180 11.60 1.17 -13.41
N VAL A 181 11.11 0.12 -12.76
CA VAL A 181 9.71 -0.27 -12.70
C VAL A 181 9.35 -0.53 -11.23
N PHE A 182 8.07 -0.59 -10.93
CA PHE A 182 7.61 -0.74 -9.55
C PHE A 182 6.83 -2.02 -9.32
N ASP A 183 7.33 -2.90 -8.46
CA ASP A 183 6.63 -4.10 -8.04
C ASP A 183 5.79 -3.80 -6.79
N VAL A 184 4.48 -3.80 -6.94
CA VAL A 184 3.53 -3.47 -5.87
C VAL A 184 3.34 -4.66 -4.93
N ILE A 185 3.47 -4.42 -3.63
CA ILE A 185 3.23 -5.38 -2.55
C ILE A 185 1.78 -5.27 -2.07
N SER A 186 1.31 -4.04 -1.85
CA SER A 186 -0.08 -3.69 -1.50
C SER A 186 -0.44 -2.32 -2.08
N PHE A 187 -1.72 -2.05 -2.27
CA PHE A 187 -2.21 -0.78 -2.80
C PHE A 187 -3.53 -0.38 -2.16
N THR A 188 -3.91 0.88 -2.35
CA THR A 188 -5.24 1.39 -2.01
C THR A 188 -5.68 2.31 -3.15
N VAL A 189 -6.90 2.11 -3.63
CA VAL A 189 -7.51 3.00 -4.63
C VAL A 189 -8.16 4.17 -3.92
N ASP A 190 -7.69 5.39 -4.19
CA ASP A 190 -8.25 6.62 -3.66
C ASP A 190 -9.20 7.26 -4.68
N ASN A 191 -10.46 6.88 -4.60
CA ASN A 191 -11.55 7.50 -5.37
C ASN A 191 -12.39 8.45 -4.49
N GLU A 192 -11.89 8.83 -3.31
CA GLU A 192 -12.65 9.72 -2.42
C GLU A 192 -12.58 11.17 -2.88
N LYS A 193 -13.73 11.86 -2.89
CA LYS A 193 -13.78 13.29 -3.21
C LYS A 193 -13.03 14.16 -2.18
N SER A 194 -12.81 13.65 -0.97
CA SER A 194 -12.21 14.42 0.12
C SER A 194 -10.70 14.60 0.03
N ARG A 195 -10.00 13.92 -0.90
CA ARG A 195 -8.53 14.02 -1.11
C ARG A 195 -7.70 13.86 0.17
N LYS A 196 -8.24 13.19 1.20
CA LYS A 196 -7.60 13.06 2.52
C LYS A 196 -6.30 12.27 2.44
N LEU A 197 -6.29 11.20 1.63
CA LEU A 197 -5.12 10.35 1.49
C LEU A 197 -4.01 11.08 0.73
N GLU A 198 -4.35 11.81 -0.33
CA GLU A 198 -3.42 12.68 -1.04
C GLU A 198 -2.75 13.70 -0.13
N ILE A 199 -3.55 14.44 0.66
CA ILE A 199 -3.03 15.46 1.59
C ILE A 199 -2.09 14.80 2.61
N ALA A 200 -2.52 13.70 3.24
CA ALA A 200 -1.71 13.00 4.22
C ALA A 200 -0.42 12.43 3.63
N PHE A 201 -0.44 11.96 2.38
CA PHE A 201 0.77 11.52 1.69
C PHE A 201 1.72 12.69 1.42
N ASN A 202 1.21 13.82 0.94
CA ASN A 202 2.02 15.00 0.63
C ASN A 202 2.65 15.61 1.88
N ASP A 203 1.92 15.69 2.99
CA ASP A 203 2.48 16.16 4.27
C ASP A 203 3.66 15.28 4.69
N ASN A 204 3.48 13.95 4.62
CA ASN A 204 4.54 13.00 4.94
C ASN A 204 5.73 13.09 3.97
N LEU A 205 5.47 13.26 2.68
CA LEU A 205 6.50 13.43 1.66
C LEU A 205 7.35 14.67 1.95
N ILE A 206 6.72 15.81 2.25
CA ILE A 206 7.41 17.07 2.56
C ILE A 206 8.30 16.92 3.79
N ASP A 207 7.76 16.38 4.88
CA ASP A 207 8.51 16.12 6.12
C ASP A 207 9.72 15.20 5.86
N TYR A 208 9.52 14.16 5.05
CA TYR A 208 10.58 13.23 4.70
C TYR A 208 11.69 13.87 3.87
N TYR A 209 11.34 14.71 2.90
CA TYR A 209 12.32 15.36 2.00
C TYR A 209 13.13 16.42 2.75
N GLN A 210 12.47 17.21 3.60
CA GLN A 210 13.13 18.20 4.45
C GLN A 210 14.12 17.55 5.42
N SER A 211 13.78 16.40 6.01
CA SER A 211 14.68 15.70 6.95
C SER A 211 15.90 15.06 6.29
N HIS A 212 15.90 14.87 4.97
CA HIS A 212 17.00 14.25 4.22
C HIS A 212 17.70 15.21 3.24
N GLY A 213 17.42 16.52 3.33
CA GLY A 213 18.07 17.54 2.51
C GLY A 213 17.73 17.44 1.01
N ALA A 214 16.60 16.83 0.67
CA ALA A 214 16.08 16.77 -0.69
C ALA A 214 15.23 18.02 -0.95
N THR A 215 15.88 19.13 -1.28
CA THR A 215 15.24 20.37 -1.76
C THR A 215 16.02 20.97 -2.91
#